data_AF-A0A943GAE4-F1
#
_entry.id   AF-A0A943GAE4-F1
#
_cell.length_a   1.000
_cell.length_b   1.000
_cell.length_c   1.000
_cell.angle_alpha   90.00
_cell.angle_beta   90.00
_cell.angle_gamma   90.00
#
_symmetry.space_group_name_H-M   'P 1'
#
loop_
_entity.id
_entity.type
_entity.pdbx_description
1 polymer ?
#
loop_
_entity_poly.entity_id
_entity_poly.type
_entity_poly.pdbx_seq_one_letter_code
_entity_poly.pdbx_strand_id
1 'polypeptide(L)' 'MLKFDRDFFKYLSLLGTLGFIIMGNILVSLALYKYVIARYIYDSPVLFIIFLLLGVASGFYSVYQQIMKK' A
#
# COMPACT_ATOMS: atom_id res chain seq x y z
N MET A 1 14.25 -32.15 1.62
CA MET A 1 13.24 -31.79 0.60
C MET A 1 12.18 -30.97 1.31
N LEU A 2 12.16 -29.64 1.12
CA LEU A 2 11.15 -28.76 1.73
C LEU A 2 9.78 -29.20 1.17
N LYS A 3 8.99 -29.93 1.96
CA LYS A 3 7.58 -30.19 1.67
C LYS A 3 6.87 -28.86 1.87
N PHE A 4 6.80 -28.06 0.82
CA PHE A 4 5.97 -26.87 0.81
C PHE A 4 4.52 -27.32 0.88
N ASP A 5 3.94 -27.21 2.06
CA ASP A 5 2.58 -27.61 2.31
C ASP A 5 1.60 -26.65 1.62
N ARG A 6 0.42 -27.14 1.24
CA ARG A 6 -0.59 -26.34 0.52
C ARG A 6 -1.00 -25.10 1.33
N ASP A 7 -1.00 -25.23 2.65
CA ASP A 7 -1.29 -24.14 3.58
C ASP A 7 -0.22 -23.06 3.56
N PHE A 8 1.06 -23.43 3.40
CA PHE A 8 2.14 -22.46 3.27
C PHE A 8 1.92 -21.53 2.06
N PHE A 9 1.61 -22.11 0.90
CA PHE A 9 1.30 -21.31 -0.30
C PHE A 9 0.05 -20.44 -0.13
N LYS A 10 -0.96 -20.94 0.60
CA LYS A 10 -2.18 -20.18 0.88
C LYS A 10 -1.87 -18.94 1.73
N TYR A 11 -1.13 -19.09 2.84
CA TYR A 11 -0.76 -17.96 3.69
C TYR A 11 0.20 -17.00 2.99
N LEU A 12 1.12 -17.53 2.18
CA LEU A 12 2.03 -16.71 1.38
C LEU A 12 1.28 -15.86 0.36
N SER A 13 0.32 -16.45 -0.34
CA SER A 13 -0.55 -15.73 -1.28
C SER A 13 -1.37 -14.65 -0.59
N LEU A 14 -1.90 -14.95 0.60
CA LEU A 14 -2.70 -14.00 1.39
C LEU A 14 -1.83 -12.83 1.85
N LEU A 15 -0.66 -13.12 2.44
CA LEU A 15 0.32 -12.11 2.86
C LEU A 15 0.77 -11.25 1.66
N GLY A 16 1.09 -11.89 0.54
CA GLY A 16 1.52 -11.21 -0.68
C GLY A 16 0.43 -10.28 -1.23
N THR A 17 -0.82 -10.72 -1.21
CA THR A 17 -1.96 -9.89 -1.66
C THR A 17 -2.14 -8.68 -0.77
N LEU A 18 -2.16 -8.86 0.55
CA LEU A 18 -2.30 -7.76 1.51
C LEU A 18 -1.14 -6.76 1.41
N GLY A 19 0.09 -7.27 1.34
CA GLY A 19 1.29 -6.45 1.15
C GLY A 19 1.25 -5.67 -0.15
N PHE A 20 0.80 -6.30 -1.25
CA PHE A 20 0.66 -5.65 -2.55
C PHE A 20 -0.37 -4.52 -2.53
N ILE A 21 -1.50 -4.69 -1.83
CA ILE A 21 -2.52 -3.64 -1.67
C ILE A 21 -1.96 -2.43 -0.91
N ILE A 22 -1.27 -2.67 0.21
CA ILE A 22 -0.66 -1.60 1.01
C ILE A 22 0.40 -0.88 0.19
N MET A 23 1.31 -1.63 -0.43
CA MET A 23 2.39 -1.08 -1.24
C MET A 23 1.85 -0.31 -2.46
N GLY A 24 0.80 -0.82 -3.11
CA GLY A 24 0.10 -0.14 -4.20
C GLY A 24 -0.50 1.20 -3.76
N ASN A 25 -1.18 1.25 -2.61
CA ASN A 25 -1.74 2.49 -2.07
C ASN A 25 -0.66 3.53 -1.76
N ILE A 26 0.45 3.10 -1.16
CA ILE A 26 1.60 3.97 -0.88
C ILE A 26 2.17 4.51 -2.19
N LEU A 27 2.43 3.65 -3.18
CA LEU A 27 2.99 4.05 -4.47
C LEU A 27 2.07 5.01 -5.22
N VAL A 28 0.75 4.76 -5.25
CA VAL A 28 -0.22 5.66 -5.88
C VAL A 28 -0.23 7.02 -5.19
N SER A 29 -0.24 7.05 -3.86
CA SER A 29 -0.21 8.30 -3.10
C SER A 29 1.06 9.11 -3.37
N LEU A 30 2.23 8.44 -3.36
CA LEU A 30 3.50 9.09 -3.68
C LEU A 30 3.60 9.52 -5.14
N ALA A 31 3.02 8.76 -6.07
CA ALA A 31 2.93 9.13 -7.47
C ALA A 31 2.05 10.38 -7.65
N LEU A 32 0.91 10.47 -6.96
CA LEU A 32 0.07 11.66 -6.95
C LEU A 32 0.84 12.88 -6.43
N TYR A 33 1.57 12.72 -5.32
CA TYR A 33 2.44 13.79 -4.83
C TYR A 33 3.45 14.23 -5.89
N LYS A 34 4.24 13.29 -6.42
CA LYS A 34 5.37 13.61 -7.30
C LYS A 34 4.93 14.16 -8.66
N TYR A 35 3.90 13.57 -9.28
CA TYR A 35 3.48 13.91 -10.64
C TYR A 35 2.44 15.02 -10.70
N VAL A 36 1.64 15.21 -9.65
CA VAL A 36 0.60 16.24 -9.61
C VAL A 36 1.00 17.41 -8.73
N ILE A 37 1.36 17.17 -7.46
CA ILE A 37 1.57 18.28 -6.53
C ILE A 37 2.95 18.93 -6.70
N ALA A 38 4.01 18.14 -6.62
CA ALA A 38 5.39 18.66 -6.71
C ALA A 38 5.68 19.28 -8.07
N ARG A 39 5.04 18.78 -9.14
CA ARG A 39 5.23 19.28 -10.50
C ARG A 39 4.44 20.56 -10.81
N TYR A 40 3.23 20.70 -10.28
CA TYR A 40 2.32 21.80 -10.68
C TYR A 40 2.06 22.84 -9.57
N ILE A 41 2.28 22.50 -8.29
CA ILE A 41 1.96 23.38 -7.16
C ILE A 41 3.25 23.83 -6.47
N TYR A 42 3.89 22.93 -5.73
CA TYR A 42 5.06 23.22 -4.90
C TYR A 42 5.67 21.92 -4.36
N ASP A 43 6.98 21.77 -4.47
CA ASP A 43 7.72 20.65 -3.89
C ASP A 43 8.02 20.96 -2.42
N SER A 44 7.48 20.16 -1.50
CA SER A 44 7.64 20.34 -0.05
C SER A 44 7.85 19.01 0.64
N PRO A 45 8.95 18.85 1.43
CA PRO A 45 9.18 17.66 2.22
C PRO A 45 8.02 17.33 3.18
N VAL A 46 7.32 18.37 3.66
CA VAL A 46 6.16 18.20 4.56
C VAL A 46 4.99 17.57 3.81
N LEU A 47 4.69 18.04 2.59
CA LEU A 47 3.62 17.46 1.77
C LEU A 47 3.95 16.02 1.36
N PHE A 48 5.22 15.72 1.06
CA PHE A 48 5.65 14.34 0.83
C PHE A 48 5.32 13.43 2.01
N ILE A 49 5.65 13.85 3.24
CA ILE A 49 5.35 13.07 4.45
C ILE A 49 3.84 12.88 4.64
N ILE A 50 3.04 13.93 4.38
CA ILE A 50 1.57 13.84 4.47
C ILE A 50 1.03 12.81 3.48
N PHE A 51 1.47 12.85 2.22
CA PHE A 51 1.04 11.86 1.21
C PHE A 51 1.54 10.45 1.52
N LEU A 52 2.74 10.30 2.08
CA LEU A 52 3.23 9.01 2.54
C LEU A 52 2.31 8.43 3.62
N LEU A 53 1.98 9.22 4.65
CA LEU A 53 1.08 8.80 5.74
C LEU A 53 -0.32 8.49 5.22
N LEU A 54 -0.85 9.29 4.29
CA LEU A 54 -2.13 9.01 3.64
C LEU A 54 -2.11 7.70 2.86
N GLY A 55 -1.04 7.42 2.12
CA GLY A 55 -0.87 6.17 1.39
C GLY A 55 -0.82 4.96 2.32
N VAL A 56 -0.10 5.08 3.43
CA VAL A 56 -0.04 4.04 4.47
C VAL A 56 -1.43 3.83 5.09
N ALA A 57 -2.08 4.90 5.56
CA ALA A 57 -3.40 4.83 6.19
C ALA A 57 -4.45 4.24 5.24
N SER A 58 -4.47 4.68 3.97
CA SER A 58 -5.36 4.15 2.93
C SER A 58 -5.08 2.68 2.63
N GLY A 59 -3.81 2.28 2.56
CA GLY A 59 -3.41 0.88 2.36
C GLY A 59 -3.90 -0.02 3.48
N PHE A 60 -3.69 0.37 4.74
CA PHE A 60 -4.19 -0.35 5.90
C PHE A 60 -5.71 -0.38 5.97
N TYR A 61 -6.38 0.74 5.68
CA TYR A 61 -7.83 0.82 5.64
C TYR A 61 -8.42 -0.13 4.57
N SER A 62 -7.82 -0.15 3.37
CA SER A 62 -8.24 -1.02 2.26
C SER A 62 -8.09 -2.50 2.62
N VAL A 63 -6.96 -2.87 3.25
CA VAL A 63 -6.75 -4.24 3.75
C VAL A 63 -7.74 -4.58 4.85
N TYR A 64 -7.98 -3.66 5.79
CA TYR A 64 -8.97 -3.85 6.85
C TYR A 64 -10.37 -4.11 6.28
N GLN A 65 -10.80 -3.34 5.29
CA GLN A 65 -12.08 -3.55 4.60
C GLN A 65 -12.15 -4.93 3.93
N GLN A 66 -11.09 -5.35 3.22
CA GLN A 66 -11.05 -6.66 2.58
C GLN A 66 -11.13 -7.83 3.59
N ILE A 67 -10.44 -7.71 4.72
CA ILE A 67 -10.47 -8.74 5.78
C ILE A 67 -11.84 -8.76 6.47
N MET A 68 -12.38 -7.58 6.78
CA MET A 68 -13.68 -7.44 7.45
C MET A 68 -14.88 -7.68 6.53
N LYS A 69 -14.67 -7.81 5.21
CA LYS A 69 -15.73 -7.88 4.19
C LYS A 69 -16.78 -6.77 4.34
N LYS A 70 -16.33 -5.58 4.74
CA LYS A 70 -17.14 -4.36 4.77
C LYS A 70 -16.92 -3.59 3.50
#